data_AF-A0A1Y5XMV3-F1
#
_entry.id   AF-A0A1Y5XMV3-F1
#
_cell.length_a   1.000
_cell.length_b   1.000
_cell.length_c   1.000
_cell.angle_alpha   90.00
_cell.angle_beta   90.00
_cell.angle_gamma   90.00
#
_symmetry.space_group_name_H-M   'P 1'
#
loop_
_entity.id
_entity.type
_entity.pdbx_description
1 polymer ?
#
loop_
_entity_poly.entity_id
_entity_poly.type
_entity_poly.pdbx_seq_one_letter_code
_entity_poly.pdbx_strand_id
1 'polypeptide(L)'
;MRGLLVTALVAAAFGAAATPVSAATPPTRTETDVQRTVADPAACGDYGVEWNIDLHSVNWTFFDDNGKRVKLVQHITEDNTVRNTVTGLTLRDSPVDFVQTSTFNPDTGVREKIYITGTSVNVRRGNQHLVDRGPIVIDGQTGKILFAVGPHPIRELLDGSFDIARALPGFCEILR
;
A
#
# COMPACT_ATOMS: atom_id res chain seq x y z
N MET A 1 -23.46 81.19 28.91
CA MET A 1 -22.12 80.57 29.00
C MET A 1 -22.33 79.14 29.47
N ARG A 2 -22.57 78.17 28.57
CA ARG A 2 -21.57 77.25 28.00
C ARG A 2 -20.61 76.67 29.06
N GLY A 3 -20.91 75.48 29.55
CA GLY A 3 -19.98 74.58 30.24
C GLY A 3 -20.20 73.18 29.69
N LEU A 4 -19.26 72.70 28.87
CA LEU A 4 -19.31 71.45 28.12
C LEU A 4 -19.37 70.22 29.04
N LEU A 5 -20.26 69.28 28.70
CA LEU A 5 -20.14 67.86 29.02
C LEU A 5 -18.89 67.28 28.32
N VAL A 6 -18.03 66.61 29.08
CA VAL A 6 -16.99 65.74 28.52
C VAL A 6 -17.35 64.30 28.88
N THR A 7 -17.99 63.61 27.94
CA THR A 7 -18.28 62.19 28.00
C THR A 7 -17.05 61.45 27.44
N ALA A 8 -16.26 60.81 28.31
CA ALA A 8 -15.15 59.96 27.86
C ALA A 8 -15.71 58.58 27.45
N LEU A 9 -15.85 58.33 26.14
CA LEU A 9 -16.02 56.99 25.59
C LEU A 9 -14.66 56.27 25.64
N VAL A 10 -14.54 55.25 26.50
CA VAL A 10 -13.46 54.28 26.40
C VAL A 10 -13.95 53.16 25.46
N ALA A 11 -13.53 53.23 24.20
CA ALA A 11 -13.70 52.13 23.27
C ALA A 11 -12.66 51.04 23.61
N ALA A 12 -13.07 50.03 24.38
CA ALA A 12 -12.28 48.82 24.56
C ALA A 12 -12.27 48.05 23.23
N ALA A 13 -11.21 48.24 22.44
CA ALA A 13 -10.96 47.46 21.25
C ALA A 13 -10.69 46.00 21.67
N PHE A 14 -11.68 45.12 21.46
CA PHE A 14 -11.45 43.68 21.45
C PHE A 14 -10.59 43.35 20.22
N GLY A 15 -9.26 43.38 20.40
CA GLY A 15 -8.33 42.82 19.45
C GLY A 15 -8.47 41.30 19.46
N ALA A 16 -9.31 40.76 18.58
CA ALA A 16 -9.29 39.34 18.25
C ALA A 16 -7.93 39.04 17.61
N ALA A 17 -6.99 38.53 18.41
CA ALA A 17 -5.75 37.98 17.89
C ALA A 17 -6.13 36.76 17.03
N ALA A 18 -6.20 36.96 15.71
CA ALA A 18 -6.25 35.86 14.77
C ALA A 18 -4.91 35.12 14.89
N THR A 19 -4.88 34.04 15.68
CA THR A 19 -3.74 33.14 15.68
C THR A 19 -3.62 32.58 14.26
N PRO A 20 -2.43 32.65 13.62
CA PRO A 20 -2.26 32.07 12.31
C PRO A 20 -2.61 30.58 12.42
N VAL A 21 -3.64 30.15 11.69
CA VAL A 21 -3.89 28.73 11.47
C VAL A 21 -2.67 28.24 10.69
N SER A 22 -1.82 27.45 11.34
CA SER A 22 -0.73 26.75 10.65
C SER A 22 -1.37 25.94 9.52
N ALA A 23 -1.05 26.27 8.27
CA ALA A 23 -1.61 25.56 7.13
C ALA A 23 -1.18 24.09 7.24
N ALA A 24 -2.15 23.17 7.24
CA ALA A 24 -1.88 21.74 7.29
C ALA A 24 -0.95 21.35 6.14
N THR A 25 0.02 20.48 6.43
CA THR A 25 0.95 19.98 5.41
C THR A 25 0.16 19.24 4.33
N PRO A 26 0.19 19.70 3.06
CA PRO A 26 -0.58 19.08 2.01
C PRO A 26 -0.05 17.68 1.69
N PRO A 27 -0.90 16.76 1.21
CA PRO A 27 -0.45 15.46 0.73
C PRO A 27 0.52 15.61 -0.44
N THR A 28 1.53 14.74 -0.50
CA THR A 28 2.45 14.67 -1.64
C THR A 28 2.10 13.53 -2.56
N ARG A 29 2.18 13.78 -3.88
CA ARG A 29 1.99 12.78 -4.93
C ARG A 29 3.33 12.42 -5.54
N THR A 30 3.62 11.12 -5.63
CA THR A 30 4.76 10.60 -6.39
C THR A 30 4.32 9.42 -7.24
N GLU A 31 5.10 9.08 -8.24
CA GLU A 31 4.93 7.87 -9.04
C GLU A 31 6.18 7.01 -8.92
N THR A 32 6.02 5.69 -9.05
CA THR A 32 7.13 4.75 -8.95
C THR A 32 6.87 3.59 -9.87
N ASP A 33 7.85 3.31 -10.73
CA ASP A 33 7.90 2.11 -11.56
C ASP A 33 8.93 1.15 -10.99
N VAL A 34 8.59 -0.14 -10.93
CA VAL A 34 9.47 -1.21 -10.46
C VAL A 34 9.41 -2.35 -11.45
N GLN A 35 10.57 -2.68 -12.02
CA GLN A 35 10.79 -3.89 -12.79
C GLN A 35 11.77 -4.77 -12.06
N ARG A 36 11.34 -5.99 -11.72
CA ARG A 36 12.22 -6.96 -11.06
C ARG A 36 11.75 -8.39 -11.30
N THR A 37 12.69 -9.32 -11.22
CA THR A 37 12.41 -10.76 -11.22
C THR A 37 12.69 -11.33 -9.84
N VAL A 38 11.74 -12.09 -9.30
CA VAL A 38 11.92 -12.90 -8.09
C VAL A 38 11.95 -14.36 -8.54
N ALA A 39 12.96 -15.11 -8.13
CA ALA A 39 13.14 -16.47 -8.58
C ALA A 39 13.57 -17.39 -7.44
N ASP A 40 13.07 -18.62 -7.45
CA ASP A 40 13.52 -19.71 -6.60
C ASP A 40 13.58 -21.00 -7.44
N PRO A 41 14.79 -21.55 -7.69
CA PRO A 41 14.96 -22.76 -8.48
C PRO A 41 14.37 -24.02 -7.82
N ALA A 42 14.08 -23.97 -6.52
CA ALA A 42 13.57 -25.10 -5.74
C ALA A 42 12.09 -24.94 -5.32
N ALA A 43 11.40 -23.89 -5.78
CA ALA A 43 10.05 -23.52 -5.33
C ALA A 43 9.03 -24.67 -5.39
N CYS A 44 9.11 -25.53 -6.41
CA CYS A 44 8.18 -26.64 -6.64
C CYS A 44 8.81 -28.03 -6.49
N GLY A 45 10.06 -28.11 -6.01
CA GLY A 45 10.82 -29.34 -5.88
C GLY A 45 11.43 -29.83 -7.20
N ASP A 46 10.61 -30.17 -8.20
CA ASP A 46 11.05 -30.68 -9.51
C ASP A 46 11.33 -29.58 -10.56
N TYR A 47 10.84 -28.36 -10.33
CA TYR A 47 11.18 -27.17 -11.11
C TYR A 47 11.14 -25.91 -10.23
N GLY A 48 11.74 -24.84 -10.75
CA GLY A 48 11.73 -23.52 -10.12
C GLY A 48 10.66 -22.60 -10.72
N VAL A 49 10.41 -21.50 -10.02
CA VAL A 49 9.47 -20.45 -10.46
C VAL A 49 10.22 -19.13 -10.57
N GLU A 50 9.97 -18.42 -11.66
CA GLU A 50 10.34 -17.01 -11.86
C GLU A 50 9.07 -16.16 -11.91
N TRP A 51 8.99 -15.13 -11.09
CA TRP A 51 7.95 -14.11 -11.13
C TRP A 51 8.56 -12.78 -11.59
N ASN A 52 8.24 -12.39 -12.82
CA ASN A 52 8.62 -11.09 -13.37
C ASN A 52 7.53 -10.08 -13.01
N ILE A 53 7.91 -9.10 -12.21
CA ILE A 53 7.04 -8.05 -11.70
C ILE A 53 7.32 -6.78 -12.49
N ASP A 54 6.29 -6.24 -13.12
CA ASP A 54 6.30 -4.94 -13.80
C ASP A 54 5.20 -4.08 -13.18
N LEU A 55 5.59 -3.22 -12.25
CA LEU A 55 4.69 -2.51 -11.35
C LEU A 55 4.77 -1.02 -11.62
N HIS A 56 3.61 -0.40 -11.78
CA HIS A 56 3.43 1.06 -11.72
C HIS A 56 2.60 1.42 -10.48
N SER A 57 3.03 2.43 -9.72
CA SER A 57 2.34 2.88 -8.51
C SER A 57 2.21 4.39 -8.44
N VAL A 58 0.97 4.87 -8.29
CA VAL A 58 0.67 6.26 -7.93
C VAL A 58 0.54 6.35 -6.41
N ASN A 59 1.45 7.08 -5.79
CA ASN A 59 1.58 7.17 -4.34
C ASN A 59 1.11 8.52 -3.82
N TRP A 60 0.29 8.51 -2.77
CA TRP A 60 -0.14 9.68 -2.01
C TRP A 60 0.31 9.55 -0.56
N THR A 61 1.20 10.44 -0.12
CA THR A 61 1.65 10.50 1.27
C THR A 61 0.93 11.63 2.01
N PHE A 62 0.38 11.33 3.18
CA PHE A 62 -0.34 12.26 4.03
C PHE A 62 0.42 12.49 5.33
N PHE A 63 0.34 13.72 5.82
CA PHE A 63 1.06 14.20 6.99
C PHE A 63 0.10 14.74 8.05
N ASP A 64 0.53 14.73 9.30
CA ASP A 64 -0.14 15.46 10.38
C ASP A 64 0.22 16.95 10.36
N ASP A 65 -0.31 17.70 11.33
CA ASP A 65 -0.08 19.15 11.47
C ASP A 65 1.40 19.50 11.78
N ASN A 66 2.18 18.53 12.25
CA ASN A 66 3.62 18.67 12.51
C ASN A 66 4.47 18.24 11.30
N GLY A 67 3.85 17.89 10.18
CA GLY A 67 4.53 17.40 8.98
C GLY A 67 5.03 15.96 9.08
N LYS A 68 4.58 15.18 10.07
CA LYS A 68 4.96 13.78 10.20
C LYS A 68 4.07 12.89 9.37
N ARG A 69 4.64 11.90 8.68
CA ARG A 69 3.89 10.96 7.84
C ARG A 69 2.95 10.10 8.69
N VAL A 70 1.67 10.08 8.34
CA VAL A 70 0.64 9.26 9.02
C VAL A 70 0.01 8.22 8.10
N LYS A 71 0.05 8.44 6.78
CA LYS A 71 -0.57 7.53 5.81
C LYS A 71 0.13 7.58 4.46
N LEU A 72 0.21 6.43 3.80
CA LEU A 72 0.62 6.28 2.41
C LEU A 72 -0.44 5.47 1.69
N VAL A 73 -1.03 6.00 0.62
CA VAL A 73 -1.97 5.30 -0.25
C VAL A 73 -1.29 5.06 -1.60
N GLN A 74 -1.23 3.82 -2.04
CA GLN A 74 -0.58 3.41 -3.28
C GLN A 74 -1.64 2.78 -4.18
N HIS A 75 -1.88 3.37 -5.34
CA HIS A 75 -2.68 2.77 -6.40
C HIS A 75 -1.72 2.03 -7.32
N ILE A 76 -1.79 0.70 -7.29
CA ILE A 76 -0.81 -0.19 -7.90
C ILE A 76 -1.48 -0.92 -9.07
N THR A 77 -0.84 -0.84 -10.22
CA THR A 77 -1.16 -1.63 -11.41
C THR A 77 0.06 -2.45 -11.78
N GLU A 78 -0.11 -3.74 -12.05
CA GLU A 78 1.02 -4.59 -12.42
C GLU A 78 0.71 -5.41 -13.68
N ASP A 79 1.75 -5.65 -14.47
CA ASP A 79 1.70 -6.45 -15.69
C ASP A 79 2.66 -7.65 -15.65
N ASN A 80 2.42 -8.54 -14.70
CA ASN A 80 3.37 -9.56 -14.33
C ASN A 80 3.33 -10.80 -15.23
N THR A 81 4.38 -11.61 -15.14
CA THR A 81 4.39 -12.99 -15.63
C THR A 81 4.99 -13.94 -14.61
N VAL A 82 4.51 -15.18 -14.61
CA VAL A 82 5.09 -16.28 -13.84
C VAL A 82 5.54 -17.38 -14.79
N ARG A 83 6.72 -17.96 -14.55
CA ARG A 83 7.36 -18.92 -15.45
C ARG A 83 7.87 -20.14 -14.71
N ASN A 84 7.61 -21.31 -15.29
CA ASN A 84 8.25 -22.57 -14.94
C ASN A 84 9.66 -22.61 -15.56
N THR A 85 10.70 -22.72 -14.73
CA THR A 85 12.10 -22.62 -15.20
C THR A 85 12.57 -23.82 -16.01
N VAL A 86 11.90 -24.96 -15.90
CA VAL A 86 12.26 -26.21 -16.60
C VAL A 86 11.51 -26.34 -17.92
N THR A 87 10.19 -26.17 -17.92
CA THR A 87 9.36 -26.33 -19.12
C THR A 87 9.35 -25.09 -20.00
N GLY A 88 9.68 -23.92 -19.43
CA GLY A 88 9.57 -22.63 -20.09
C GLY A 88 8.14 -22.12 -20.23
N LEU A 89 7.14 -22.80 -19.65
CA LEU A 89 5.77 -22.31 -19.61
C LEU A 89 5.71 -20.98 -18.87
N THR A 90 5.21 -19.95 -19.54
CA THR A 90 4.98 -18.62 -18.97
C THR A 90 3.51 -18.29 -19.00
N LEU A 91 2.97 -17.87 -17.86
CA LEU A 91 1.59 -17.42 -17.70
C LEU A 91 1.58 -15.95 -17.30
N ARG A 92 0.52 -15.25 -17.70
CA ARG A 92 0.29 -13.87 -17.29
C ARG A 92 -0.34 -13.84 -15.90
N ASP A 93 0.26 -13.03 -15.04
CA ASP A 93 -0.29 -12.63 -13.74
C ASP A 93 -0.80 -11.19 -13.88
N SER A 94 -1.72 -11.02 -14.82
CA SER A 94 -2.24 -9.70 -15.19
C SER A 94 -3.56 -9.83 -15.97
N PRO A 95 -4.40 -8.78 -15.99
CA PRO A 95 -4.24 -7.50 -15.28
C PRO A 95 -4.50 -7.65 -13.77
N VAL A 96 -3.67 -6.99 -12.96
CA VAL A 96 -3.89 -6.80 -11.52
C VAL A 96 -3.90 -5.31 -11.19
N ASP A 97 -4.82 -4.93 -10.32
CA ASP A 97 -5.05 -3.55 -9.86
C ASP A 97 -5.52 -3.62 -8.42
N PHE A 98 -4.79 -2.95 -7.54
CA PHE A 98 -5.12 -2.88 -6.13
C PHE A 98 -4.62 -1.59 -5.48
N VAL A 99 -5.27 -1.25 -4.38
CA VAL A 99 -4.87 -0.15 -3.51
C VAL A 99 -4.24 -0.71 -2.25
N GLN A 100 -3.02 -0.26 -1.94
CA GLN A 100 -2.35 -0.52 -0.68
C GLN A 100 -2.33 0.76 0.17
N THR A 101 -2.96 0.74 1.33
CA THR A 101 -2.88 1.82 2.31
C THR A 101 -2.02 1.40 3.50
N SER A 102 -0.92 2.10 3.74
CA SER A 102 -0.10 1.94 4.95
C SER A 102 -0.38 3.06 5.94
N THR A 103 -0.57 2.72 7.22
CA THR A 103 -0.65 3.71 8.32
C THR A 103 0.64 3.72 9.12
N PHE A 104 0.96 4.88 9.69
CA PHE A 104 2.19 5.08 10.44
C PHE A 104 1.90 5.73 11.78
N ASN A 105 2.61 5.29 12.79
CA ASN A 105 2.64 5.94 14.08
C ASN A 105 3.35 7.30 13.93
N PRO A 106 2.71 8.44 14.23
CA PRO A 106 3.33 9.74 14.03
C PRO A 106 4.51 9.98 14.97
N ASP A 107 4.54 9.37 16.16
CA ASP A 107 5.61 9.61 17.12
C ASP A 107 6.89 8.84 16.79
N THR A 108 6.74 7.60 16.31
CA THR A 108 7.87 6.71 16.01
C THR A 108 8.20 6.59 14.52
N GLY A 109 7.29 7.00 13.63
CA GLY A 109 7.39 6.82 12.17
C GLY A 109 7.22 5.38 11.70
N VAL A 110 6.97 4.45 12.63
CA VAL A 110 6.84 3.02 12.39
C VAL A 110 5.54 2.72 11.65
N ARG A 111 5.59 1.84 10.65
CA ARG A 111 4.42 1.39 9.89
C ARG A 111 3.58 0.43 10.74
N GLU A 112 2.36 0.80 11.07
CA GLU A 112 1.51 0.01 11.98
C GLU A 112 0.70 -1.04 11.22
N LYS A 113 0.07 -0.67 10.11
CA LYS A 113 -0.81 -1.56 9.34
C LYS A 113 -0.70 -1.31 7.85
N ILE A 114 -1.01 -2.34 7.08
CA ILE A 114 -1.14 -2.31 5.63
C ILE A 114 -2.52 -2.88 5.29
N TYR A 115 -3.29 -2.14 4.51
CA TYR A 115 -4.62 -2.51 4.02
C TYR A 115 -4.55 -2.68 2.51
N ILE A 116 -4.94 -3.83 1.99
CA ILE A 116 -4.88 -4.14 0.56
C ILE A 116 -6.29 -4.44 0.08
N THR A 117 -6.74 -3.73 -0.96
CA THR A 117 -8.06 -3.93 -1.58
C THR A 117 -7.90 -3.97 -3.09
N GLY A 118 -8.60 -4.87 -3.78
CA GLY A 118 -8.41 -5.10 -5.21
C GLY A 118 -7.72 -6.43 -5.48
N THR A 119 -7.32 -6.67 -6.73
CA THR A 119 -6.73 -7.93 -7.18
C THR A 119 -5.22 -7.79 -7.20
N SER A 120 -4.49 -8.61 -6.44
CA SER A 120 -3.02 -8.59 -6.38
C SER A 120 -2.37 -9.76 -7.10
N VAL A 121 -3.11 -10.84 -7.38
CA VAL A 121 -2.68 -11.96 -8.24
C VAL A 121 -3.86 -12.41 -9.08
N ASN A 122 -3.62 -12.69 -10.36
CA ASN A 122 -4.64 -13.19 -11.28
C ASN A 122 -4.00 -14.00 -12.43
N VAL A 123 -3.86 -15.30 -12.23
CA VAL A 123 -3.27 -16.23 -13.21
C VAL A 123 -4.30 -17.23 -13.69
N ARG A 124 -4.40 -17.42 -15.02
CA ARG A 124 -5.33 -18.38 -15.63
C ARG A 124 -4.60 -19.35 -16.54
N ARG A 125 -5.03 -20.62 -16.49
CA ARG A 125 -4.61 -21.66 -17.44
C ARG A 125 -5.71 -22.71 -17.59
N GLY A 126 -6.32 -22.77 -18.77
CA GLY A 126 -7.46 -23.67 -19.00
C GLY A 126 -8.57 -23.42 -17.96
N ASN A 127 -8.91 -24.46 -17.20
CA ASN A 127 -9.93 -24.40 -16.14
C ASN A 127 -9.37 -23.97 -14.76
N GLN A 128 -8.06 -23.81 -14.62
CA GLN A 128 -7.43 -23.33 -13.38
C GLN A 128 -7.43 -21.81 -13.33
N HIS A 129 -7.73 -21.27 -12.14
CA HIS A 129 -7.69 -19.84 -11.85
C HIS A 129 -7.12 -19.62 -10.45
N LEU A 130 -5.92 -19.05 -10.40
CA LEU A 130 -5.28 -18.60 -9.17
C LEU A 130 -5.56 -17.11 -9.00
N VAL A 131 -6.13 -16.72 -7.86
CA VAL A 131 -6.50 -15.34 -7.59
C VAL A 131 -6.31 -14.99 -6.13
N ASP A 132 -5.68 -13.84 -5.89
CA ASP A 132 -5.69 -13.16 -4.60
C ASP A 132 -6.39 -11.82 -4.76
N ARG A 133 -7.51 -11.64 -4.05
CA ARG A 133 -8.29 -10.40 -4.10
C ARG A 133 -8.74 -9.98 -2.71
N GLY A 134 -8.31 -8.80 -2.28
CA GLY A 134 -8.64 -8.23 -0.98
C GLY A 134 -10.14 -7.94 -0.79
N PRO A 135 -10.53 -7.56 0.44
CA PRO A 135 -9.70 -6.89 1.43
C PRO A 135 -8.79 -7.80 2.28
N ILE A 136 -7.57 -7.33 2.56
CA ILE A 136 -6.59 -7.93 3.49
C ILE A 136 -6.04 -6.84 4.41
N VAL A 137 -5.85 -7.16 5.69
CA VAL A 137 -5.14 -6.32 6.67
C VAL A 137 -3.92 -7.07 7.17
N ILE A 138 -2.77 -6.41 7.12
CA ILE A 138 -1.48 -6.97 7.50
C ILE A 138 -0.85 -6.07 8.55
N ASP A 139 -0.19 -6.68 9.54
CA ASP A 139 0.66 -5.99 10.50
C ASP A 139 1.86 -5.36 9.78
N GLY A 140 2.04 -4.06 9.96
CA GLY A 140 3.00 -3.27 9.21
C GLY A 140 4.47 -3.57 9.52
N GLN A 141 4.74 -4.27 10.61
CA GLN A 141 6.08 -4.59 11.10
C GLN A 141 6.49 -6.04 10.82
N THR A 142 5.55 -6.96 11.00
CA THR A 142 5.82 -8.40 10.91
C THR A 142 5.40 -9.00 9.58
N GLY A 143 4.50 -8.36 8.84
CA GLY A 143 3.89 -8.98 7.65
C GLY A 143 2.83 -10.03 7.99
N LYS A 144 2.46 -10.15 9.28
CA LYS A 144 1.40 -11.07 9.71
C LYS A 144 0.04 -10.63 9.18
N ILE A 145 -0.73 -11.55 8.63
CA ILE A 145 -2.12 -11.31 8.24
C ILE A 145 -2.95 -11.18 9.52
N LEU A 146 -3.56 -10.02 9.70
CA LEU A 146 -4.46 -9.73 10.82
C LEU A 146 -5.91 -10.04 10.46
N PHE A 147 -6.27 -9.91 9.19
CA PHE A 147 -7.60 -10.16 8.66
C PHE A 147 -7.56 -10.35 7.15
N ALA A 148 -8.42 -11.20 6.61
CA ALA A 148 -8.59 -11.39 5.17
C ALA A 148 -10.02 -11.88 4.85
N VAL A 149 -10.55 -11.53 3.68
CA VAL A 149 -11.87 -11.99 3.22
C VAL A 149 -11.70 -12.95 2.06
N GLY A 150 -12.04 -14.21 2.31
CA GLY A 150 -11.89 -15.28 1.32
C GLY A 150 -10.48 -15.88 1.29
N PRO A 151 -10.24 -16.84 0.39
CA PRO A 151 -8.94 -17.47 0.25
C PRO A 151 -7.93 -16.52 -0.39
N HIS A 152 -6.68 -16.56 0.09
CA HIS A 152 -5.55 -15.83 -0.49
C HIS A 152 -4.34 -16.74 -0.63
N PRO A 153 -4.39 -17.73 -1.54
CA PRO A 153 -3.35 -18.77 -1.66
C PRO A 153 -1.93 -18.22 -1.81
N ILE A 154 -1.74 -17.04 -2.42
CA ILE A 154 -0.41 -16.44 -2.52
C ILE A 154 -0.04 -15.66 -1.26
N ARG A 155 -0.96 -14.85 -0.72
CA ARG A 155 -0.71 -14.04 0.48
C ARG A 155 -0.48 -14.89 1.71
N GLU A 156 -1.18 -16.00 1.86
CA GLU A 156 -1.06 -16.92 3.00
C GLU A 156 0.37 -17.48 3.14
N LEU A 157 1.09 -17.68 2.03
CA LEU A 157 2.50 -18.09 2.05
C LEU A 157 3.44 -17.01 2.59
N LEU A 158 3.01 -15.75 2.53
CA LEU A 158 3.73 -14.58 3.04
C LEU A 158 3.40 -14.28 4.51
N ASP A 159 2.51 -15.05 5.17
CA ASP A 159 2.10 -14.74 6.54
C ASP A 159 3.32 -14.66 7.49
N GLY A 160 3.45 -13.50 8.14
CA GLY A 160 4.58 -13.18 9.02
C GLY A 160 5.87 -12.84 8.28
N SER A 161 5.82 -12.41 7.01
CA SER A 161 6.98 -11.99 6.25
C SER A 161 6.67 -10.98 5.14
N PHE A 162 7.68 -10.19 4.76
CA PHE A 162 7.67 -9.34 3.56
C PHE A 162 8.52 -9.91 2.41
N ASP A 163 9.09 -11.11 2.59
CA ASP A 163 9.90 -11.77 1.57
C ASP A 163 9.00 -12.42 0.51
N ILE A 164 8.92 -11.76 -0.65
CA ILE A 164 8.09 -12.18 -1.77
C ILE A 164 8.56 -13.51 -2.40
N ALA A 165 9.80 -13.94 -2.18
CA ALA A 165 10.24 -15.26 -2.66
C ALA A 165 9.41 -16.40 -2.03
N ARG A 166 8.88 -16.20 -0.82
CA ARG A 166 8.02 -17.19 -0.14
C ARG A 166 6.68 -17.44 -0.85
N ALA A 167 6.24 -16.54 -1.73
CA ALA A 167 5.02 -16.71 -2.51
C ALA A 167 5.19 -17.67 -3.70
N LEU A 168 6.42 -17.91 -4.15
CA LEU A 168 6.69 -18.64 -5.39
C LEU A 168 6.10 -20.07 -5.44
N PRO A 169 6.09 -20.86 -4.34
CA PRO A 169 5.44 -22.16 -4.32
C PRO A 169 3.93 -22.12 -4.62
N GLY A 170 3.26 -20.98 -4.43
CA GLY A 170 1.82 -20.86 -4.72
C GLY A 170 1.49 -20.93 -6.21
N PHE A 171 2.48 -20.76 -7.09
CA PHE A 171 2.30 -20.90 -8.54
C PHE A 171 2.51 -22.34 -9.06
N CYS A 172 2.97 -23.27 -8.22
CA CYS A 172 3.35 -24.61 -8.68
C CYS A 172 2.18 -25.36 -9.35
N GLU A 173 0.99 -25.37 -8.76
CA GLU A 173 -0.11 -26.16 -9.33
C GLU A 173 -0.52 -25.67 -10.72
N ILE A 174 -0.55 -24.35 -10.95
CA ILE A 174 -0.96 -23.77 -12.22
C ILE A 174 0.15 -23.83 -13.29
N LEU A 175 1.42 -23.96 -12.86
CA LEU A 175 2.60 -24.05 -13.74
C LEU A 175 3.02 -25.49 -14.08
N ARG A 176 2.33 -26.50 -13.57
CA ARG A 176 2.63 -27.92 -13.81
C ARG A 176 2.20 -28.40 -15.19
#